data_AF-K0RN66-F1
#
_entry.id   AF-K0RN66-F1
#
_cell.length_a   1.000
_cell.length_b   1.000
_cell.length_c   1.000
_cell.angle_alpha   90.00
_cell.angle_beta   90.00
_cell.angle_gamma   90.00
#
_symmetry.space_group_name_H-M   'P 1'
#
loop_
_entity.id
_entity.type
_entity.pdbx_description
1 polymer ?
#
loop_
_entity_poly.entity_id
_entity_poly.type
_entity_poly.pdbx_seq_one_letter_code
_entity_poly.pdbx_strand_id
1 'polypeptide(L)'
;MTSLLETGSFPTSGQSRPNPGIYLVAVADKSFQKRYAPIFQAMDIYANKYGYKWAVIDSPEARDDDRYDCSKYLVYFFKKHCIVAQWTLRNTNSGDRVFVFDSDVVPYRTQTPLDVWVNLFFENDVVFYDRCWNSEVTAGNYMIQNNPQSP
;
A
#
# COMPACT_ATOMS: atom_id res chain seq x y z
N MET A 1 -21.33 25.70 -15.68
CA MET A 1 -19.91 25.31 -15.82
C MET A 1 -19.90 23.80 -15.93
N THR A 2 -19.45 23.32 -17.08
CA THR A 2 -19.78 22.01 -17.64
C THR A 2 -18.98 20.89 -16.98
N SER A 3 -19.68 19.75 -16.81
CA SER A 3 -19.22 18.40 -16.49
C SER A 3 -17.76 18.06 -16.81
N LEU A 4 -17.07 17.50 -15.82
CA LEU A 4 -15.94 16.56 -16.00
C LEU A 4 -16.22 15.30 -15.17
N LEU A 5 -17.39 14.70 -15.41
CA LEU A 5 -17.59 13.26 -15.21
C LEU A 5 -17.80 12.66 -16.61
N GLU A 6 -16.78 12.78 -17.46
CA GLU A 6 -16.75 12.03 -18.70
C GLU A 6 -16.34 10.60 -18.40
N THR A 7 -17.32 9.74 -18.62
CA THR A 7 -17.26 8.30 -18.84
C THR A 7 -15.97 7.85 -19.54
N GLY A 8 -14.95 7.50 -18.76
CA GLY A 8 -13.89 6.62 -19.23
C GLY A 8 -14.47 5.21 -19.36
N SER A 9 -14.93 4.85 -20.55
CA SER A 9 -15.18 3.45 -20.89
C SER A 9 -13.86 2.68 -20.74
N PHE A 10 -13.79 1.81 -19.73
CA PHE A 10 -12.64 0.93 -19.52
C PHE A 10 -12.39 0.10 -20.79
N PRO A 11 -11.14 0.01 -21.28
CA PRO A 11 -10.84 -0.81 -22.44
C PRO A 11 -11.17 -2.28 -22.13
N THR A 12 -12.17 -2.81 -22.83
CA THR A 12 -12.49 -4.24 -22.88
C THR A 12 -11.48 -4.93 -23.80
N SER A 13 -10.22 -5.07 -23.35
CA SER A 13 -9.29 -5.99 -23.99
C SER A 13 -9.64 -7.41 -23.56
N GLY A 14 -9.89 -8.29 -24.53
CA GLY A 14 -10.30 -9.69 -24.35
C GLY A 14 -9.20 -10.62 -23.82
N GLN A 15 -8.34 -10.12 -22.94
CA GLN A 15 -7.49 -10.94 -22.09
C GLN A 15 -8.02 -10.81 -20.67
N SER A 16 -8.37 -11.91 -20.01
CA SER A 16 -8.70 -11.85 -18.58
C SER A 16 -7.49 -11.26 -17.86
N ARG A 17 -7.61 -10.02 -17.38
CA ARG A 17 -6.56 -9.43 -16.56
C ARG A 17 -6.33 -10.38 -15.39
N PRO A 18 -5.06 -10.68 -15.03
CA PRO A 18 -4.77 -11.38 -13.81
C PRO A 18 -5.52 -10.68 -12.68
N ASN A 19 -6.16 -11.44 -11.78
CA ASN A 19 -6.76 -10.87 -10.59
C ASN A 19 -5.69 -10.86 -9.49
N PRO A 20 -4.99 -9.73 -9.25
CA PRO A 20 -3.89 -9.72 -8.30
C PRO A 20 -4.42 -9.85 -6.87
N GLY A 21 -3.66 -10.51 -6.00
CA GLY A 21 -3.90 -10.38 -4.57
C GLY A 21 -3.67 -8.95 -4.13
N ILE A 22 -4.57 -8.40 -3.30
CA ILE A 22 -4.45 -7.05 -2.74
C ILE A 22 -4.06 -7.15 -1.26
N TYR A 23 -2.99 -6.46 -0.90
CA TYR A 23 -2.46 -6.37 0.45
C TYR A 23 -2.49 -4.93 0.92
N LEU A 24 -2.98 -4.71 2.14
CA LEU A 24 -2.81 -3.47 2.87
C LEU A 24 -1.66 -3.70 3.84
N VAL A 25 -0.68 -2.81 3.82
CA VAL A 25 0.57 -2.96 4.59
C VAL A 25 0.88 -1.69 5.36
N ALA A 26 1.18 -1.84 6.64
CA ALA A 26 1.75 -0.77 7.46
C ALA A 26 3.01 -1.26 8.19
N VAL A 27 3.91 -0.33 8.49
CA VAL A 27 5.07 -0.57 9.36
C VAL A 27 4.83 0.13 10.68
N ALA A 28 4.84 -0.62 11.77
CA ALA A 28 4.61 -0.08 13.10
C ALA A 28 5.10 -1.04 14.18
N ASP A 29 5.76 -0.53 15.21
CA ASP A 29 6.08 -1.33 16.39
C ASP A 29 4.83 -1.64 17.24
N LYS A 30 4.97 -2.57 18.19
CA LYS A 30 3.87 -2.98 19.07
C LYS A 30 3.32 -1.88 19.98
N SER A 31 4.16 -0.94 20.40
CA SER A 31 3.74 0.19 21.22
C SER A 31 2.85 1.15 20.43
N PHE A 32 3.20 1.42 19.17
CA PHE A 32 2.43 2.24 18.25
C PHE A 32 1.11 1.56 17.89
N GLN A 33 1.16 0.26 17.56
CA GLN A 33 -0.03 -0.56 17.34
C GLN A 33 -1.01 -0.49 18.52
N LYS A 34 -0.50 -0.58 19.75
CA LYS A 34 -1.33 -0.49 20.95
C LYS A 34 -1.93 0.91 21.14
N ARG A 35 -1.12 1.96 20.95
CA ARG A 35 -1.56 3.36 21.09
C ARG A 35 -2.65 3.73 20.09
N TYR A 36 -2.53 3.25 18.86
CA TYR A 36 -3.43 3.56 17.75
C TYR A 36 -4.34 2.39 17.37
N ALA A 37 -4.61 1.47 18.29
CA ALA A 37 -5.39 0.25 18.03
C ALA A 37 -6.70 0.46 17.24
N PRO A 38 -7.49 1.53 17.47
CA PRO A 38 -8.68 1.79 16.66
C PRO A 38 -8.41 1.97 15.15
N ILE A 39 -7.26 2.55 14.79
CA ILE A 39 -6.85 2.72 13.38
C ILE A 39 -6.56 1.36 12.75
N PHE A 40 -5.78 0.52 13.43
CA PHE A 40 -5.45 -0.83 12.98
C PHE A 40 -6.71 -1.70 12.84
N GLN A 41 -7.65 -1.57 13.78
CA GLN A 41 -8.94 -2.24 13.71
C GLN A 41 -9.76 -1.77 12.49
N ALA A 42 -9.78 -0.47 12.21
CA ALA A 42 -10.50 0.05 11.04
C ALA A 42 -9.90 -0.44 9.72
N MET A 43 -8.56 -0.54 9.63
CA MET A 43 -7.86 -1.12 8.48
C MET A 43 -8.20 -2.59 8.29
N ASP A 44 -8.19 -3.38 9.37
CA ASP A 44 -8.55 -4.80 9.35
C ASP A 44 -10.00 -5.02 8.89
N ILE A 45 -10.95 -4.25 9.44
CA ILE A 45 -12.37 -4.31 9.02
C ILE A 45 -12.52 -3.97 7.53
N TYR A 46 -11.83 -2.93 7.05
CA TYR A 46 -11.88 -2.54 5.65
C TYR A 46 -11.28 -3.61 4.73
N ALA A 47 -10.14 -4.20 5.11
CA ALA A 47 -9.52 -5.29 4.38
C ALA A 47 -10.44 -6.51 4.30
N ASN A 48 -10.99 -6.94 5.44
CA ASN A 48 -11.90 -8.08 5.52
C ASN A 48 -13.17 -7.87 4.69
N LYS A 49 -13.72 -6.66 4.66
CA LYS A 49 -14.91 -6.32 3.85
C LYS A 49 -14.74 -6.63 2.37
N TYR A 50 -13.55 -6.42 1.82
CA TYR A 50 -13.27 -6.60 0.39
C TYR A 50 -12.38 -7.82 0.08
N GLY A 51 -12.10 -8.67 1.08
CA GLY A 51 -11.26 -9.86 0.91
C GLY A 51 -9.78 -9.56 0.68
N TYR A 52 -9.30 -8.38 1.10
CA TYR A 52 -7.89 -8.03 1.07
C TYR A 52 -7.15 -8.61 2.28
N LYS A 53 -5.83 -8.73 2.17
CA LYS A 53 -4.98 -9.14 3.30
C LYS A 53 -4.45 -7.91 4.03
N TRP A 54 -4.62 -7.87 5.35
CA TRP A 54 -4.03 -6.83 6.21
C TRP A 54 -2.75 -7.36 6.85
N ALA A 55 -1.63 -6.65 6.66
CA ALA A 55 -0.35 -7.00 7.26
C ALA A 55 0.27 -5.80 7.97
N VAL A 56 0.70 -6.02 9.21
CA VAL A 56 1.46 -5.04 9.98
C VAL A 56 2.86 -5.60 10.17
N ILE A 57 3.83 -4.97 9.52
CA ILE A 57 5.24 -5.32 9.67
C ILE A 57 5.71 -4.67 10.96
N ASP A 58 5.99 -5.50 11.96
CA ASP A 58 6.62 -5.07 13.19
C ASP A 58 8.05 -4.62 12.85
N SER A 59 8.30 -3.32 12.85
CA SER A 59 9.66 -2.78 12.77
C SER A 59 9.97 -2.21 14.13
N PRO A 60 10.73 -2.90 14.99
CA PRO A 60 11.34 -2.19 16.10
C PRO A 60 12.17 -1.04 15.50
N GLU A 61 12.17 0.12 16.14
CA GLU A 61 13.11 1.20 15.79
C GLU A 61 14.58 0.74 15.90
N ALA A 62 14.80 -0.44 16.49
CA ALA A 62 16.08 -1.10 16.64
C ALA A 62 16.81 -1.25 15.30
N ARG A 63 18.11 -0.98 15.36
CA ARG A 63 19.06 -1.08 14.25
C ARG A 63 19.29 -2.53 13.78
N ASP A 64 18.65 -3.50 14.42
CA ASP A 64 19.00 -4.93 14.39
C ASP A 64 17.81 -5.83 14.02
N ASP A 65 16.87 -5.36 13.18
CA ASP A 65 15.91 -6.27 12.55
C ASP A 65 16.60 -7.02 11.40
N ASP A 66 17.19 -8.18 11.73
CA ASP A 66 17.88 -9.08 10.82
C ASP A 66 16.95 -9.69 9.74
N ARG A 67 15.63 -9.53 9.89
CA ARG A 67 14.67 -9.98 8.87
C ARG A 67 14.83 -9.19 7.58
N TYR A 68 15.26 -7.93 7.61
CA TYR A 68 15.40 -7.10 6.41
C TYR A 68 16.75 -6.38 6.36
N ASP A 69 17.43 -6.46 5.21
CA ASP A 69 18.69 -5.73 4.99
C ASP A 69 18.44 -4.24 4.70
N CYS A 70 18.04 -3.51 5.74
CA CYS A 70 17.64 -2.10 5.66
C CYS A 70 18.42 -1.20 6.64
N SER A 71 19.48 -1.74 7.26
CA SER A 71 20.31 -1.04 8.26
C SER A 71 21.04 0.18 7.69
N LYS A 72 21.33 0.19 6.38
CA LYS A 72 21.94 1.32 5.67
C LYS A 72 21.08 2.60 5.69
N TYR A 73 19.78 2.47 5.90
CA TYR A 73 18.85 3.60 5.96
C TYR A 73 18.66 4.06 7.41
N LEU A 74 19.23 5.23 7.73
CA LEU A 74 19.16 5.81 9.08
C LEU A 74 17.84 6.55 9.33
N VAL A 75 17.24 7.10 8.28
CA VAL A 75 15.96 7.81 8.36
C VAL A 75 14.82 6.81 8.27
N TYR A 76 13.89 6.88 9.23
CA TYR A 76 12.73 5.99 9.32
C TYR A 76 11.98 5.84 7.99
N PHE A 77 11.72 6.96 7.30
CA PHE A 77 10.99 6.93 6.03
C PHE A 77 11.67 6.07 4.97
N PHE A 78 12.98 6.22 4.74
CA PHE A 78 13.69 5.38 3.77
C PHE A 78 13.77 3.92 4.23
N LYS A 79 13.96 3.70 5.54
CA LYS A 79 13.93 2.35 6.13
C LYS A 79 12.58 1.65 5.91
N LYS A 80 11.46 2.36 6.09
CA LYS A 80 10.09 1.87 5.82
C LYS A 80 9.96 1.34 4.39
N HIS A 81 10.40 2.12 3.40
CA HIS A 81 10.33 1.72 1.99
C HIS A 81 11.15 0.46 1.71
N CYS A 82 12.36 0.36 2.28
CA CYS A 82 13.19 -0.83 2.15
C CYS A 82 12.53 -2.08 2.78
N ILE A 83 11.99 -1.96 3.99
CA ILE A 83 11.30 -3.05 4.70
C ILE A 83 10.11 -3.53 3.88
N VAL A 84 9.27 -2.60 3.39
CA VAL A 84 8.09 -2.92 2.58
C VAL A 84 8.47 -3.60 1.26
N ALA A 85 9.51 -3.12 0.57
CA ALA A 85 9.98 -3.73 -0.66
C ALA A 85 10.43 -5.18 -0.44
N GLN A 86 11.27 -5.42 0.58
CA GLN A 86 11.71 -6.78 0.91
C GLN A 86 10.57 -7.67 1.40
N TRP A 87 9.65 -7.15 2.21
CA TRP A 87 8.47 -7.89 2.64
C TRP A 87 7.59 -8.27 1.44
N THR A 88 7.38 -7.37 0.50
CA THR A 88 6.57 -7.59 -0.71
C THR A 88 7.14 -8.75 -1.53
N LEU A 89 8.44 -8.71 -1.83
CA LEU A 89 9.11 -9.77 -2.61
C LEU A 89 9.03 -11.16 -1.94
N ARG A 90 8.98 -11.20 -0.61
CA ARG A 90 8.99 -12.46 0.17
C ARG A 90 7.61 -13.02 0.48
N ASN A 91 6.57 -12.17 0.55
CA ASN A 91 5.26 -12.54 1.10
C ASN A 91 4.10 -12.43 0.11
N THR A 92 4.35 -11.92 -1.09
CA THR A 92 3.32 -11.80 -2.15
C THR A 92 3.78 -12.48 -3.44
N ASN A 93 2.85 -12.72 -4.36
CA ASN A 93 3.14 -13.29 -5.66
C ASN A 93 3.44 -12.20 -6.69
N SER A 94 4.16 -12.55 -7.75
CA SER A 94 4.34 -11.67 -8.91
C SER A 94 2.99 -11.18 -9.43
N GLY A 95 2.83 -9.87 -9.58
CA GLY A 95 1.60 -9.22 -9.98
C GLY A 95 0.70 -8.77 -8.82
N ASP A 96 0.90 -9.25 -7.59
CA ASP A 96 0.11 -8.79 -6.44
C ASP A 96 0.31 -7.28 -6.21
N ARG A 97 -0.73 -6.63 -5.67
CA ARG A 97 -0.76 -5.19 -5.38
C ARG A 97 -0.65 -4.96 -3.89
N VAL A 98 0.28 -4.10 -3.50
CA VAL A 98 0.51 -3.73 -2.11
C VAL A 98 0.21 -2.24 -1.95
N PHE A 99 -0.81 -1.94 -1.16
CA PHE A 99 -1.14 -0.59 -0.71
C PHE A 99 -0.45 -0.36 0.63
N VAL A 100 0.51 0.54 0.61
CA VAL A 100 1.32 0.90 1.77
C VAL A 100 0.70 2.10 2.45
N PHE A 101 0.58 2.03 3.77
CA PHE A 101 0.02 3.09 4.58
C PHE A 101 0.97 3.45 5.73
N ASP A 102 1.01 4.74 6.06
CA ASP A 102 1.48 5.17 7.38
C ASP A 102 0.52 4.61 8.45
N SER A 103 1.06 4.33 9.62
CA SER A 103 0.32 3.64 10.68
C SER A 103 -0.68 4.52 11.43
N ASP A 104 -0.75 5.79 11.07
CA ASP A 104 -1.66 6.81 11.61
C ASP A 104 -2.74 7.25 10.61
N VAL A 105 -2.89 6.55 9.47
CA VAL A 105 -3.97 6.81 8.50
C VAL A 105 -5.10 5.78 8.56
N VAL A 106 -6.31 6.22 8.23
CA VAL A 106 -7.54 5.42 8.28
C VAL A 106 -8.30 5.50 6.95
N PRO A 107 -9.02 4.44 6.53
CA PRO A 107 -9.83 4.49 5.33
C PRO A 107 -10.98 5.49 5.50
N TYR A 108 -11.00 6.54 4.68
CA TYR A 108 -12.08 7.54 4.71
C TYR A 108 -13.30 7.09 3.90
N ARG A 109 -13.10 6.64 2.66
CA ARG A 109 -14.18 6.15 1.78
C ARG A 109 -14.34 4.63 1.89
N THR A 110 -14.90 4.17 3.00
CA THR A 110 -15.05 2.73 3.29
C THR A 110 -15.98 1.97 2.33
N GLN A 111 -16.78 2.68 1.52
CA GLN A 111 -17.67 2.09 0.50
C GLN A 111 -17.02 1.97 -0.88
N THR A 112 -15.81 2.48 -1.07
CA THR A 112 -15.07 2.36 -2.33
C THR A 112 -13.99 1.30 -2.19
N PRO A 113 -13.98 0.24 -3.01
CA PRO A 113 -12.91 -0.76 -3.01
C PRO A 113 -11.62 -0.21 -3.61
N LEU A 114 -10.47 -0.75 -3.19
CA LEU A 114 -9.16 -0.42 -3.77
C LEU A 114 -8.97 -0.97 -5.19
N ASP A 115 -9.79 -1.95 -5.60
CA ASP A 115 -9.83 -2.51 -6.96
C ASP A 115 -9.97 -1.43 -8.03
N VAL A 116 -10.68 -0.33 -7.72
CA VAL A 116 -10.82 0.81 -8.65
C VAL A 116 -9.45 1.38 -9.02
N TRP A 117 -8.56 1.53 -8.04
CA TRP A 117 -7.21 2.05 -8.24
C TRP A 117 -6.30 1.04 -8.91
N VAL A 118 -6.42 -0.25 -8.55
CA VAL A 118 -5.68 -1.34 -9.22
C VAL A 118 -6.02 -1.38 -10.71
N ASN A 119 -7.30 -1.25 -11.06
CA ASN A 119 -7.75 -1.27 -12.44
C ASN A 119 -7.35 -0.01 -13.23
N LEU A 120 -7.38 1.15 -12.57
CA LEU A 120 -7.00 2.43 -13.18
C LEU A 120 -5.50 2.50 -13.48
N PHE A 121 -4.68 1.94 -12.60
CA PHE A 121 -3.22 1.99 -12.67
C PHE A 121 -2.59 0.60 -12.85
N PHE A 122 -3.26 -0.26 -13.63
CA PHE A 122 -2.84 -1.64 -13.81
C PHE A 122 -1.44 -1.77 -14.44
N GLU A 123 -1.05 -0.82 -15.28
CA GLU A 123 0.25 -0.85 -15.97
C GLU A 123 1.39 -0.20 -15.16
N ASN A 124 1.09 0.33 -13.97
CA ASN A 124 2.06 1.05 -13.15
C ASN A 124 2.60 0.15 -12.03
N ASP A 125 3.93 0.02 -11.98
CA ASP A 125 4.61 -0.68 -10.90
C ASP A 125 4.55 0.08 -9.57
N VAL A 126 4.52 1.41 -9.62
CA VAL A 126 4.47 2.29 -8.45
C VAL A 126 3.51 3.43 -8.71
N VAL A 127 2.63 3.72 -7.76
CA VAL A 127 1.68 4.83 -7.82
C VAL A 127 1.75 5.64 -6.53
N PHE A 128 2.11 6.90 -6.66
CA PHE A 128 2.04 7.91 -5.61
C PHE A 128 0.82 8.80 -5.81
N TYR A 129 0.57 9.66 -4.83
CA TYR A 129 -0.44 10.71 -4.94
C TYR A 129 0.08 12.04 -4.39
N ASP A 130 -0.50 13.13 -4.88
CA ASP A 130 -0.25 14.47 -4.36
C ASP A 130 -1.15 14.75 -3.16
N ARG A 131 -0.59 15.36 -2.12
CA ARG A 131 -1.39 15.89 -1.01
C ARG A 131 -2.09 17.18 -1.44
N CYS A 132 -3.33 17.36 -0.98
CA CYS A 132 -4.11 18.55 -1.35
C CYS A 132 -3.71 19.82 -0.59
N TRP A 133 -2.98 19.71 0.53
CA TRP A 133 -2.63 20.84 1.39
C TRP A 133 -1.15 21.24 1.33
N ASN A 134 -0.29 20.41 0.73
CA ASN A 134 1.10 20.75 0.40
C ASN A 134 1.44 20.03 -0.90
N SER A 135 2.15 20.68 -1.84
CA SER A 135 2.50 20.14 -3.18
C SER A 135 3.52 18.99 -3.13
N GLU A 136 3.41 18.14 -2.12
CA GLU A 136 4.23 16.98 -1.84
C GLU A 136 3.64 15.75 -2.53
N VAL A 137 4.43 15.13 -3.40
CA VAL A 137 4.22 13.72 -3.80
C VAL A 137 4.53 12.88 -2.57
N THR A 138 3.51 12.34 -1.92
CA THR A 138 3.72 11.77 -0.59
C THR A 138 4.23 10.34 -0.64
N ALA A 139 5.29 10.11 0.13
CA ALA A 139 5.88 8.78 0.34
C ALA A 139 5.28 8.04 1.56
N GLY A 140 4.27 8.66 2.20
CA GLY A 140 3.57 8.08 3.35
C GLY A 140 2.68 6.91 2.94
N ASN A 141 1.89 7.10 1.89
CA ASN A 141 1.01 6.07 1.35
C ASN A 141 1.16 5.97 -0.16
N TYR A 142 1.18 4.76 -0.69
CA TYR A 142 1.41 4.50 -2.11
C TYR A 142 0.98 3.08 -2.47
N MET A 143 0.83 2.80 -3.76
CA MET A 143 0.62 1.44 -4.26
C MET A 143 1.88 0.97 -4.97
N ILE A 144 2.28 -0.28 -4.74
CA ILE A 144 3.28 -0.97 -5.54
C ILE A 144 2.74 -2.28 -6.09
N GLN A 145 3.23 -2.67 -7.26
CA GLN A 145 3.13 -4.03 -7.78
C GLN A 145 4.35 -4.82 -7.35
N ASN A 146 4.14 -6.07 -6.91
CA ASN A 146 5.23 -7.02 -6.86
C ASN A 146 5.65 -7.37 -8.30
N ASN A 147 6.69 -6.73 -8.78
CA ASN A 147 7.33 -7.04 -10.03
C ASN A 147 8.79 -7.43 -9.75
N PRO A 148 9.11 -8.73 -9.62
CA PRO A 148 10.46 -9.21 -9.33
C PRO A 148 11.51 -8.81 -10.39
N GLN A 149 11.07 -8.33 -11.56
CA GLN A 149 11.93 -7.87 -12.65
C GLN A 149 12.06 -6.34 -12.70
N SER A 150 11.33 -5.61 -11.86
CA SER A 150 11.50 -4.16 -11.73
C SER A 150 12.79 -3.89 -10.94
N PRO A 151 13.74 -3.11 -11.50
CA PRO A 151 15.08 -2.93 -10.95
C PRO A 151 15.13 -2.18 -9.60
#